data_AF-A0A4W4FT63-F1
#
_entry.id   AF-A0A4W4FT63-F1
#
_cell.length_a   1.000
_cell.length_b   1.000
_cell.length_c   1.000
_cell.angle_alpha   90.00
_cell.angle_beta   90.00
_cell.angle_gamma   90.00
#
_symmetry.space_group_name_H-M   'P 1'
#
loop_
_entity.id
_entity.type
_entity.pdbx_description
1 polymer ?
#
loop_
_entity_poly.entity_id
_entity_poly.type
_entity_poly.pdbx_seq_one_letter_code
_entity_poly.pdbx_strand_id
1 'polypeptide(L)'
;MHRLQSLANRSLISGAFDQCPALPRTSVKTSPKKSPCRVGVRRKSQEASIDGPYGLKRYSTSEATVAATVGNGQIREKTLTMETLNPQVKAVEYAVRGPIVIKAGEIERYLQEGGKKPFTEVIKANIGDAHAMGQQPITFLRQVVALCTFPELLDSPSFPKDAKWRARRILQSCGGQSIEGMFWSYSASKGVDCIRQDIAAYIEQRDQGVPANWENIFLTTGASDGIVSILRLLVSGQAHARTGVMIPIPQYPLYSAAIAEMDAVQVNYYLDEDNCWALDVHELHRAYQTAKEHCQPRVLCIINPGNPTGQVQSKKCIKDVLHFAYEENLFVMADEVYQDNVYAPDCQFHSFKKVLYEMGPEYFNSVELASFHSSSKGYTGECGFRGGFMEIVNLDPEVKSQLVKMLSVRLCPPVTGQAAMDVIVNPPQPDEPSHGQFYKEKGLVLGALADKAKLTEHILNAVPGIKCNPVQGAMYAFPRIFIPPRAVEEAQALGMQPDMMYCLRLLEETGICVVPGSGFGQREGSYHFRMTILPSAEKLKVLLEKVHDFHIKFLNEYSALDEAQRSVS
;
A
#
# COMPACT_ATOMS: atom_id res chain seq x y z
N MET A 1 -34.02 1.54 49.27
CA MET A 1 -32.83 2.34 49.67
C MET A 1 -31.69 1.93 48.75
N HIS A 2 -31.00 2.74 47.96
CA HIS A 2 -31.08 4.17 47.64
C HIS A 2 -30.74 4.33 46.14
N ARG A 3 -31.26 5.41 45.55
CA ARG A 3 -31.12 5.81 44.14
C ARG A 3 -29.70 6.29 43.81
N LEU A 4 -29.24 6.03 42.59
CA LEU A 4 -28.19 6.79 41.91
C LEU A 4 -28.78 8.14 41.42
N GLN A 5 -28.11 9.25 41.74
CA GLN A 5 -28.41 10.59 41.23
C GLN A 5 -27.30 11.06 40.28
N SER A 6 -27.71 11.76 39.22
CA SER A 6 -26.87 12.47 38.26
C SER A 6 -26.28 13.76 38.84
N LEU A 7 -25.04 14.09 38.50
CA LEU A 7 -24.52 15.47 38.58
C LEU A 7 -23.70 15.80 37.34
N ALA A 8 -24.23 16.77 36.58
CA ALA A 8 -23.52 17.55 35.58
C ALA A 8 -22.91 18.81 36.22
N ASN A 9 -21.94 19.39 35.50
CA ASN A 9 -21.29 20.69 35.68
C ASN A 9 -20.25 20.85 36.81
N ARG A 10 -18.99 21.05 36.40
CA ARG A 10 -18.18 22.24 36.75
C ARG A 10 -16.87 22.28 35.96
N SER A 11 -16.73 23.37 35.19
CA SER A 11 -15.50 23.86 34.56
C SER A 11 -14.68 24.66 35.58
N LEU A 12 -13.39 24.34 35.72
CA LEU A 12 -12.32 25.15 36.31
C LEU A 12 -11.08 24.77 35.48
N ILE A 13 -10.37 25.68 34.82
CA ILE A 13 -9.38 26.58 35.41
C ILE A 13 -9.18 27.77 34.45
N SER A 14 -9.41 28.98 34.96
CA SER A 14 -8.85 30.23 34.43
C SER A 14 -7.71 30.66 35.35
N GLY A 15 -6.59 31.11 34.77
CA GLY A 15 -5.49 31.69 35.53
C GLY A 15 -4.21 31.89 34.73
N ALA A 16 -3.89 33.17 34.51
CA ALA A 16 -2.58 33.74 34.19
C ALA A 16 -1.98 33.45 32.81
N PHE A 17 -1.92 34.49 31.96
CA PHE A 17 -0.66 35.17 31.60
C PHE A 17 -1.01 36.43 30.76
N ASP A 18 -1.28 37.52 31.47
CA ASP A 18 -1.01 38.88 31.00
C ASP A 18 0.46 39.18 31.24
N GLN A 19 1.19 39.60 30.20
CA GLN A 19 2.31 40.58 30.25
C GLN A 19 3.00 40.68 28.88
N CYS A 20 2.80 41.79 28.16
CA CYS A 20 3.87 42.70 27.69
C CYS A 20 3.35 43.80 26.72
N PRO A 21 4.04 44.95 26.60
CA PRO A 21 3.41 46.27 26.57
C PRO A 21 3.27 46.93 25.19
N ALA A 22 2.43 47.97 25.17
CA ALA A 22 2.13 48.84 24.05
C ALA A 22 3.31 49.74 23.62
N LEU A 23 3.38 50.05 22.31
CA LEU A 23 4.18 51.14 21.73
C LEU A 23 3.29 52.09 20.90
N PRO A 24 3.67 53.38 20.75
CA PRO A 24 2.72 54.47 20.63
C PRO A 24 2.35 54.86 19.19
N ARG A 25 1.15 55.46 19.07
CA ARG A 25 0.65 56.15 17.88
C ARG A 25 1.43 57.46 17.65
N THR A 26 1.85 57.69 16.41
CA THR A 26 2.14 59.03 15.89
C THR A 26 1.33 59.29 14.62
N SER A 27 0.88 60.53 14.51
CA SER A 27 0.00 61.11 13.48
C SER A 27 0.77 61.48 12.22
N VAL A 28 0.08 61.67 11.08
CA VAL A 28 0.15 62.86 10.19
C VAL A 28 -0.56 62.63 8.82
N LYS A 29 -1.56 63.50 8.59
CA LYS A 29 -2.01 64.24 7.37
C LYS A 29 -2.30 63.57 6.01
N THR A 30 -3.19 64.29 5.32
CA THR A 30 -4.06 64.00 4.16
C THR A 30 -3.49 64.37 2.77
N SER A 31 -3.86 63.54 1.76
CA SER A 31 -4.28 63.81 0.35
C SER A 31 -3.28 64.40 -0.70
N PRO A 32 -3.63 64.45 -2.01
CA PRO A 32 -3.92 63.35 -2.97
C PRO A 32 -3.18 63.50 -4.33
N LYS A 33 -3.17 62.49 -5.22
CA LYS A 33 -2.96 62.70 -6.69
C LYS A 33 -3.43 61.52 -7.57
N LYS A 34 -3.87 61.86 -8.78
CA LYS A 34 -4.70 61.10 -9.76
C LYS A 34 -3.90 60.26 -10.77
N SER A 35 -4.43 59.07 -11.13
CA SER A 35 -4.64 58.42 -12.48
C SER A 35 -3.50 58.30 -13.53
N PRO A 36 -3.68 57.54 -14.66
CA PRO A 36 -4.12 56.15 -14.83
C PRO A 36 -3.27 55.38 -15.89
N CYS A 37 -3.46 54.06 -16.06
CA CYS A 37 -3.24 53.40 -17.37
C CYS A 37 -4.10 52.12 -17.51
N ARG A 38 -5.00 52.15 -18.50
CA ARG A 38 -5.72 50.99 -19.06
C ARG A 38 -4.92 50.51 -20.29
N VAL A 39 -4.74 49.20 -20.43
CA VAL A 39 -4.73 48.55 -21.76
C VAL A 39 -5.45 47.22 -21.60
N GLY A 40 -6.53 47.04 -22.35
CA GLY A 40 -7.24 45.79 -22.46
C GLY A 40 -6.63 44.90 -23.54
N VAL A 41 -6.76 43.58 -23.36
CA VAL A 41 -6.57 42.61 -24.45
C VAL A 41 -7.72 41.60 -24.39
N ARG A 42 -8.59 41.68 -25.40
CA ARG A 42 -9.47 40.59 -25.83
C ARG A 42 -8.60 39.45 -26.37
N ARG A 43 -8.83 38.22 -25.95
CA ARG A 43 -8.51 37.03 -26.76
C ARG A 43 -9.73 36.12 -26.83
N LYS A 44 -10.24 35.98 -28.06
CA LYS A 44 -11.01 34.83 -28.52
C LYS A 44 -10.06 33.62 -28.49
N SER A 45 -10.43 32.53 -27.86
CA SER A 45 -9.80 31.22 -28.08
C SER A 45 -10.80 30.34 -28.82
N GLN A 46 -10.40 29.94 -30.04
CA GLN A 46 -11.01 28.86 -30.80
C GLN A 46 -10.81 27.55 -30.04
N GLU A 47 -11.86 26.75 -29.94
CA GLU A 47 -11.81 25.36 -29.51
C GLU A 47 -11.01 24.54 -30.55
N ALA A 48 -10.00 23.82 -30.08
CA ALA A 48 -9.38 22.72 -30.82
C ALA A 48 -9.41 21.50 -29.89
N SER A 49 -10.24 20.53 -30.26
CA SER A 49 -10.32 19.21 -29.64
C SER A 49 -9.06 18.40 -29.94
N ILE A 50 -8.45 17.83 -28.90
CA ILE A 50 -7.39 16.83 -29.04
C ILE A 50 -7.98 15.50 -28.54
N ASP A 51 -8.53 14.72 -29.47
CA ASP A 51 -8.79 13.30 -29.30
C ASP A 51 -7.53 12.52 -29.74
N GLY A 52 -6.93 11.77 -28.82
CA GLY A 52 -5.86 10.80 -29.10
C GLY A 52 -6.40 9.36 -29.21
N PRO A 53 -5.75 8.45 -29.96
CA PRO A 53 -6.36 7.23 -30.48
C PRO A 53 -6.31 6.02 -29.52
N TYR A 54 -6.58 6.22 -28.23
CA TYR A 54 -6.74 5.12 -27.26
C TYR A 54 -7.87 5.47 -26.28
N GLY A 55 -9.10 5.19 -26.72
CA GLY A 55 -10.33 5.45 -25.99
C GLY A 55 -10.52 4.53 -24.77
N LEU A 56 -9.77 4.78 -23.71
CA LEU A 56 -10.11 4.35 -22.35
C LEU A 56 -10.79 5.52 -21.66
N LYS A 57 -12.10 5.44 -21.40
CA LYS A 57 -12.79 6.36 -20.50
C LYS A 57 -12.18 6.20 -19.10
N ARG A 58 -11.42 7.21 -18.67
CA ARG A 58 -10.71 7.25 -17.38
C ARG A 58 -11.69 7.62 -16.26
N TYR A 59 -11.65 6.90 -15.15
CA TYR A 59 -12.55 7.14 -14.02
C TYR A 59 -11.91 8.11 -13.02
N SER A 60 -12.46 9.31 -12.91
CA SER A 60 -12.14 10.24 -11.84
C SER A 60 -12.67 9.70 -10.50
N THR A 61 -11.80 9.51 -9.51
CA THR A 61 -12.18 9.12 -8.13
C THR A 61 -12.80 10.26 -7.32
N SER A 62 -13.05 11.43 -7.91
CA SER A 62 -13.54 12.62 -7.21
C SER A 62 -14.66 13.32 -7.97
N GLU A 63 -15.85 12.72 -7.99
CA GLU A 63 -17.09 13.47 -8.21
C GLU A 63 -17.90 13.45 -6.91
N ALA A 64 -17.46 14.28 -5.96
CA ALA A 64 -18.29 14.64 -4.82
C ALA A 64 -19.24 15.75 -5.27
N THR A 65 -20.49 15.39 -5.54
CA THR A 65 -21.55 16.34 -5.91
C THR A 65 -21.92 17.19 -4.69
N VAL A 66 -21.30 18.36 -4.56
CA VAL A 66 -21.69 19.35 -3.53
C VAL A 66 -22.87 20.16 -4.08
N ALA A 67 -24.09 19.83 -3.62
CA ALA A 67 -25.27 20.66 -3.86
C ALA A 67 -25.09 22.01 -3.13
N ALA A 68 -24.83 23.07 -3.88
CA ALA A 68 -24.74 24.42 -3.34
C ALA A 68 -26.13 25.04 -3.21
N THR A 69 -26.59 25.26 -1.98
CA THR A 69 -27.71 26.16 -1.66
C THR A 69 -27.26 27.60 -1.92
N VAL A 70 -27.79 28.22 -2.97
CA VAL A 70 -27.42 29.57 -3.39
C VAL A 70 -28.18 30.61 -2.54
N GLY A 71 -27.46 31.22 -1.60
CA GLY A 71 -27.82 32.51 -1.00
C GLY A 71 -27.20 33.66 -1.78
N ASN A 72 -27.97 34.72 -1.99
CA ASN A 72 -27.71 35.81 -2.94
C ASN A 72 -26.60 36.79 -2.47
N GLY A 73 -25.33 36.37 -2.55
CA GLY A 73 -24.15 37.22 -2.35
C GLY A 73 -23.05 36.85 -3.35
N GLN A 74 -22.24 37.81 -3.78
CA GLN A 74 -21.10 37.53 -4.68
C GLN A 74 -20.11 36.56 -4.01
N ILE A 75 -20.22 35.28 -4.35
CA ILE A 75 -19.33 34.23 -3.87
C ILE A 75 -17.99 34.44 -4.59
N ARG A 76 -16.92 34.69 -3.82
CA ARG A 76 -15.55 34.70 -4.34
C ARG A 76 -15.27 33.35 -5.01
N GLU A 77 -14.84 33.37 -6.28
CA GLU A 77 -14.46 32.16 -6.99
C GLU A 77 -13.40 31.37 -6.20
N LYS A 78 -13.54 30.04 -6.20
CA LYS A 78 -12.61 29.15 -5.51
C LYS A 78 -11.26 29.19 -6.22
N THR A 79 -10.19 29.41 -5.48
CA THR A 79 -8.80 29.38 -6.00
C THR A 79 -8.42 28.00 -6.56
N LEU A 80 -8.89 26.94 -5.92
CA LEU A 80 -8.64 25.56 -6.34
C LEU A 80 -9.94 24.95 -6.89
N THR A 81 -9.90 24.57 -8.16
CA THR A 81 -10.97 23.87 -8.89
C THR A 81 -10.37 22.67 -9.62
N MET A 82 -11.19 21.80 -10.23
CA MET A 82 -10.67 20.72 -11.06
C MET A 82 -9.85 21.22 -12.26
N GLU A 83 -10.11 22.45 -12.73
CA GLU A 83 -9.32 23.08 -13.78
C GLU A 83 -7.93 23.50 -13.27
N THR A 84 -7.86 24.11 -12.09
CA THR A 84 -6.60 24.64 -11.52
C THR A 84 -5.80 23.64 -10.67
N LEU A 85 -6.36 22.46 -10.40
CA LEU A 85 -5.67 21.38 -9.67
C LEU A 85 -4.46 20.87 -10.46
N ASN A 86 -3.39 20.50 -9.75
CA ASN A 86 -2.19 19.90 -10.34
C ASN A 86 -2.59 18.72 -11.25
N PRO A 87 -2.26 18.74 -12.56
CA PRO A 87 -2.62 17.67 -13.49
C PRO A 87 -2.08 16.30 -13.09
N GLN A 88 -0.91 16.24 -12.45
CA GLN A 88 -0.36 14.98 -11.95
C GLN A 88 -1.26 14.37 -10.88
N VAL A 89 -1.78 15.19 -9.96
CA VAL A 89 -2.72 14.74 -8.91
C VAL A 89 -4.05 14.29 -9.52
N LYS A 90 -4.51 14.93 -10.60
CA LYS A 90 -5.71 14.50 -11.34
C LYS A 90 -5.53 13.13 -12.01
N ALA A 91 -4.31 12.78 -12.39
CA ALA A 91 -3.99 11.50 -13.01
C ALA A 91 -3.77 10.37 -11.99
N VAL A 92 -3.64 10.68 -10.70
CA VAL A 92 -3.46 9.66 -9.64
C VAL A 92 -4.77 8.92 -9.42
N GLU A 93 -4.76 7.62 -9.68
CA GLU A 93 -5.85 6.71 -9.36
C GLU A 93 -5.37 5.67 -8.32
N TYR A 94 -6.20 5.39 -7.31
CA TYR A 94 -5.90 4.40 -6.27
C TYR A 94 -7.12 3.54 -5.92
N ALA A 95 -7.33 2.49 -6.73
CA ALA A 95 -8.55 1.68 -6.71
C ALA A 95 -8.87 0.98 -5.36
N VAL A 96 -7.85 0.71 -4.52
CA VAL A 96 -8.03 0.06 -3.20
C VAL A 96 -8.90 0.90 -2.25
N ARG A 97 -9.11 2.19 -2.54
CA ARG A 97 -10.03 3.09 -1.83
C ARG A 97 -11.03 3.78 -2.78
N GLY A 98 -11.37 3.12 -3.89
CA GLY A 98 -12.22 3.65 -4.95
C GLY A 98 -13.74 3.56 -4.69
N PRO A 99 -14.56 3.67 -5.76
CA PRO A 99 -16.02 3.77 -5.67
C PRO A 99 -16.72 2.66 -4.86
N ILE A 100 -16.25 1.42 -4.96
CA ILE A 100 -16.81 0.29 -4.20
C ILE A 100 -16.66 0.50 -2.69
N VAL A 101 -15.54 1.06 -2.25
CA VAL A 101 -15.31 1.34 -0.81
C VAL A 101 -16.22 2.47 -0.33
N ILE A 102 -16.46 3.48 -1.18
CA ILE A 102 -17.41 4.56 -0.89
C ILE A 102 -18.82 3.98 -0.76
N LYS A 103 -19.25 3.15 -1.72
CA LYS A 103 -20.54 2.47 -1.69
C LYS A 103 -20.70 1.55 -0.48
N ALA A 104 -19.65 0.83 -0.10
CA ALA A 104 -19.63 0.02 1.10
C ALA A 104 -19.89 0.87 2.35
N GLY A 105 -19.26 2.04 2.46
CA GLY A 105 -19.51 2.99 3.56
C GLY A 105 -20.91 3.62 3.55
N GLU A 106 -21.53 3.79 2.38
CA GLU A 106 -22.95 4.19 2.27
C GLU A 106 -23.88 3.08 2.80
N ILE A 107 -23.63 1.84 2.41
CA ILE A 107 -24.42 0.68 2.87
C ILE A 107 -24.27 0.48 4.39
N GLU A 108 -23.06 0.64 4.93
CA GLU A 108 -22.82 0.58 6.37
C GLU A 108 -23.65 1.63 7.12
N ARG A 109 -23.67 2.89 6.65
CA ARG A 109 -24.50 3.95 7.24
C ARG A 109 -25.99 3.64 7.12
N TYR A 110 -26.45 3.18 5.96
CA TYR A 110 -27.84 2.81 5.75
C TYR A 110 -28.31 1.70 6.72
N LEU A 111 -27.47 0.70 6.98
CA LEU A 111 -27.75 -0.35 7.97
C LEU A 111 -27.78 0.19 9.41
N GLN A 112 -26.87 1.11 9.76
CA GLN A 112 -26.84 1.77 11.07
C GLN A 112 -28.08 2.63 11.34
N GLU A 113 -28.66 3.22 10.29
CA GLU A 113 -29.90 4.00 10.34
C GLU A 113 -31.17 3.11 10.39
N GLY A 114 -31.02 1.78 10.47
CA GLY A 114 -32.12 0.82 10.56
C GLY A 114 -32.66 0.35 9.20
N GLY A 115 -31.97 0.68 8.11
CA GLY A 115 -32.26 0.18 6.78
C GLY A 115 -32.16 -1.35 6.70
N LYS A 116 -32.98 -1.97 5.84
CA LYS A 116 -33.01 -3.43 5.67
C LYS A 116 -32.36 -3.81 4.35
N LYS A 117 -31.40 -4.73 4.40
CA LYS A 117 -30.77 -5.40 3.25
C LYS A 117 -30.83 -6.92 3.46
N PRO A 118 -30.55 -7.74 2.42
CA PRO A 118 -30.43 -9.20 2.55
C PRO A 118 -29.30 -9.68 3.49
N PHE A 119 -28.51 -8.74 4.03
CA PHE A 119 -27.41 -8.96 4.95
C PHE A 119 -27.43 -7.90 6.06
N THR A 120 -26.79 -8.21 7.18
CA THR A 120 -26.78 -7.37 8.39
C THR A 120 -25.50 -6.55 8.57
N GLU A 121 -24.43 -6.89 7.86
CA GLU A 121 -23.15 -6.20 7.93
C GLU A 121 -22.47 -6.19 6.55
N VAL A 122 -21.58 -5.21 6.35
CA VAL A 122 -20.64 -5.21 5.23
C VAL A 122 -19.37 -5.93 5.64
N ILE A 123 -18.99 -6.98 4.91
CA ILE A 123 -17.75 -7.71 5.14
C ILE A 123 -16.66 -7.10 4.26
N LYS A 124 -15.74 -6.37 4.88
CA LYS A 124 -14.60 -5.70 4.23
C LYS A 124 -13.50 -6.70 3.86
N ALA A 125 -13.62 -7.35 2.70
CA ALA A 125 -12.58 -8.23 2.15
C ALA A 125 -11.62 -7.52 1.18
N ASN A 126 -11.64 -6.19 1.18
CA ASN A 126 -10.95 -5.33 0.23
C ASN A 126 -9.60 -4.80 0.73
N ILE A 127 -9.29 -4.89 2.04
CA ILE A 127 -8.09 -4.29 2.64
C ILE A 127 -7.22 -5.33 3.37
N GLY A 128 -5.90 -5.20 3.23
CA GLY A 128 -4.92 -6.00 3.97
C GLY A 128 -4.57 -5.43 5.34
N ASP A 129 -5.58 -5.16 6.16
CA ASP A 129 -5.40 -4.69 7.54
C ASP A 129 -5.70 -5.85 8.50
N ALA A 130 -4.63 -6.47 9.01
CA ALA A 130 -4.71 -7.71 9.78
C ALA A 130 -5.49 -7.54 11.10
N HIS A 131 -5.22 -6.47 11.84
CA HIS A 131 -5.87 -6.21 13.13
C HIS A 131 -7.35 -5.85 12.95
N ALA A 132 -7.70 -5.11 11.91
CA ALA A 132 -9.11 -4.81 11.60
C ALA A 132 -9.95 -6.08 11.31
N MET A 133 -9.29 -7.18 10.93
CA MET A 133 -9.92 -8.48 10.63
C MET A 133 -9.78 -9.51 11.77
N GLY A 134 -9.27 -9.09 12.94
CA GLY A 134 -9.23 -9.91 14.15
C GLY A 134 -7.95 -10.72 14.34
N GLN A 135 -6.90 -10.52 13.53
CA GLN A 135 -5.57 -11.06 13.85
C GLN A 135 -5.12 -10.55 15.23
N GLN A 136 -4.60 -11.44 16.06
CA GLN A 136 -4.09 -11.05 17.37
C GLN A 136 -2.71 -10.39 17.23
N PRO A 137 -2.44 -9.30 17.97
CA PRO A 137 -1.14 -8.66 17.97
C PRO A 137 -0.10 -9.55 18.64
N ILE A 138 1.17 -9.38 18.26
CA ILE A 138 2.30 -10.05 18.92
C ILE A 138 2.61 -9.36 20.24
N THR A 139 2.57 -10.12 21.33
CA THR A 139 2.65 -9.58 22.70
C THR A 139 3.96 -8.85 22.94
N PHE A 140 5.09 -9.46 22.54
CA PHE A 140 6.41 -8.89 22.75
C PHE A 140 6.60 -7.54 22.05
N LEU A 141 6.06 -7.39 20.83
CA LEU A 141 6.10 -6.13 20.09
C LEU A 141 5.34 -5.03 20.85
N ARG A 142 4.12 -5.34 21.32
CA ARG A 142 3.31 -4.39 22.10
C ARG A 142 4.00 -4.01 23.40
N GLN A 143 4.66 -4.95 24.07
CA GLN A 143 5.43 -4.69 25.29
C GLN A 143 6.57 -3.70 25.06
N VAL A 144 7.41 -3.93 24.05
CA VAL A 144 8.54 -3.03 23.76
C VAL A 144 8.05 -1.64 23.38
N VAL A 145 7.04 -1.53 22.49
CA VAL A 145 6.52 -0.22 22.08
C VAL A 145 5.85 0.51 23.25
N ALA A 146 5.13 -0.19 24.13
CA ALA A 146 4.54 0.39 25.34
C ALA A 146 5.63 0.92 26.30
N LEU A 147 6.69 0.16 26.52
CA LEU A 147 7.84 0.59 27.33
C LEU A 147 8.56 1.81 26.74
N CYS A 148 8.71 1.87 25.41
CA CYS A 148 9.26 3.07 24.77
C CYS A 148 8.32 4.27 24.90
N THR A 149 7.00 4.05 24.84
CA THR A 149 5.97 5.10 24.92
C THR A 149 5.80 5.66 26.32
N PHE A 150 5.91 4.81 27.34
CA PHE A 150 5.82 5.19 28.73
C PHE A 150 6.98 4.58 29.54
N PRO A 151 8.17 5.21 29.52
CA PRO A 151 9.39 4.66 30.12
C PRO A 151 9.32 4.38 31.63
N GLU A 152 8.41 5.02 32.38
CA GLU A 152 8.16 4.69 33.80
C GLU A 152 7.79 3.21 34.02
N LEU A 153 7.27 2.54 32.98
CA LEU A 153 6.97 1.10 33.01
C LEU A 153 8.22 0.21 33.00
N LEU A 154 9.43 0.75 32.78
CA LEU A 154 10.68 -0.01 32.85
C LEU A 154 10.92 -0.62 34.24
N ASP A 155 10.38 -0.01 35.29
CA ASP A 155 10.46 -0.52 36.67
C ASP A 155 9.31 -1.46 37.03
N SER A 156 8.25 -1.50 36.22
CA SER A 156 7.08 -2.35 36.46
C SER A 156 7.42 -3.84 36.37
N PRO A 157 6.99 -4.70 37.33
CA PRO A 157 7.20 -6.14 37.25
C PRO A 157 6.39 -6.82 36.14
N SER A 158 5.43 -6.13 35.52
CA SER A 158 4.53 -6.67 34.50
C SER A 158 5.19 -6.91 33.13
N PHE A 159 6.43 -6.45 32.93
CA PHE A 159 7.15 -6.56 31.66
C PHE A 159 8.38 -7.47 31.78
N PRO A 160 8.64 -8.34 30.79
CA PRO A 160 9.78 -9.24 30.83
C PRO A 160 11.10 -8.49 30.61
N LYS A 161 12.21 -9.09 31.09
CA LYS A 161 13.53 -8.42 31.15
C LYS A 161 14.09 -8.09 29.77
N ASP A 162 13.88 -8.97 28.80
CA ASP A 162 14.27 -8.80 27.39
C ASP A 162 13.52 -7.62 26.74
N ALA A 163 12.20 -7.49 26.95
CA ALA A 163 11.44 -6.34 26.44
C ALA A 163 11.97 -5.02 27.02
N LYS A 164 12.27 -4.99 28.32
CA LYS A 164 12.89 -3.84 28.99
C LYS A 164 14.27 -3.51 28.44
N TRP A 165 15.08 -4.53 28.13
CA TRP A 165 16.39 -4.33 27.53
C TRP A 165 16.27 -3.70 26.14
N ARG A 166 15.39 -4.22 25.29
CA ARG A 166 15.14 -3.67 23.94
C ARG A 166 14.68 -2.21 24.02
N ALA A 167 13.71 -1.92 24.88
CA ALA A 167 13.22 -0.55 25.07
C ALA A 167 14.32 0.42 25.56
N ARG A 168 15.13 0.02 26.56
CA ARG A 168 16.25 0.86 27.03
C ARG A 168 17.26 1.15 25.92
N ARG A 169 17.63 0.14 25.14
CA ARG A 169 18.57 0.28 24.02
C ARG A 169 18.08 1.27 22.96
N ILE A 170 16.79 1.19 22.60
CA ILE A 170 16.16 2.12 21.64
C ILE A 170 16.14 3.55 22.20
N LEU A 171 15.67 3.71 23.45
CA LEU A 171 15.56 5.02 24.09
C LEU A 171 16.93 5.68 24.28
N GLN A 172 17.96 4.91 24.64
CA GLN A 172 19.35 5.39 24.75
C GLN A 172 19.94 5.84 23.41
N SER A 173 19.46 5.30 22.30
CA SER A 173 19.95 5.62 20.96
C SER A 173 19.24 6.85 20.35
N CYS A 174 18.23 7.40 21.03
CA CYS A 174 17.58 8.66 20.66
C CYS A 174 18.32 9.84 21.31
N GLY A 175 18.28 11.03 20.70
CA GLY A 175 18.92 12.22 21.25
C GLY A 175 18.32 12.64 22.59
N GLY A 176 19.14 13.11 23.54
CA GLY A 176 18.68 13.55 24.88
C GLY A 176 19.11 12.65 26.05
N GLN A 177 20.18 11.86 25.88
CA GLN A 177 20.78 10.97 26.90
C GLN A 177 21.07 11.60 28.27
N SER A 178 20.98 12.92 28.41
CA SER A 178 21.39 13.73 29.56
C SER A 178 20.24 14.33 30.40
N ILE A 179 18.97 13.99 30.13
CA ILE A 179 17.84 14.44 30.94
C ILE A 179 17.12 13.22 31.51
N GLU A 180 16.99 13.15 32.85
CA GLU A 180 16.11 12.20 33.53
C GLU A 180 14.68 12.40 32.97
N GLY A 181 14.14 11.38 32.32
CA GLY A 181 12.95 11.48 31.47
C GLY A 181 13.33 11.41 30.00
N MET A 182 13.39 10.18 29.48
CA MET A 182 13.66 9.89 28.07
C MET A 182 12.52 10.43 27.20
N PHE A 183 12.73 11.56 26.54
CA PHE A 183 11.75 12.17 25.64
C PHE A 183 11.96 11.74 24.18
N TRP A 184 10.87 11.52 23.48
CA TRP A 184 10.82 11.25 22.04
C TRP A 184 11.38 12.44 21.23
N SER A 185 12.66 12.39 20.89
CA SER A 185 13.33 13.36 20.03
C SER A 185 13.39 12.87 18.58
N TYR A 186 13.74 13.78 17.65
CA TYR A 186 14.08 13.37 16.29
C TYR A 186 15.30 12.44 16.30
N SER A 187 15.22 11.33 15.56
CA SER A 187 16.39 10.50 15.25
C SER A 187 17.17 11.07 14.07
N ALA A 188 18.30 10.46 13.73
CA ALA A 188 18.94 10.68 12.44
C ALA A 188 17.95 10.44 11.29
N SER A 189 18.12 11.14 10.17
CA SER A 189 17.21 11.05 9.01
C SER A 189 17.20 9.69 8.33
N LYS A 190 18.29 8.93 8.45
CA LYS A 190 18.34 7.52 8.04
C LYS A 190 17.63 6.59 9.02
N GLY A 191 17.31 7.07 10.23
CA GLY A 191 16.80 6.28 11.34
C GLY A 191 17.83 6.02 12.44
N VAL A 192 17.37 5.55 13.59
CA VAL A 192 18.18 5.23 14.77
C VAL A 192 19.27 4.21 14.44
N ASP A 193 20.51 4.51 14.81
CA ASP A 193 21.70 3.74 14.41
C ASP A 193 21.68 2.30 14.88
N CYS A 194 21.31 2.04 16.15
CA CYS A 194 21.25 0.67 16.67
C CYS A 194 20.23 -0.18 15.90
N ILE A 195 19.07 0.39 15.55
CA ILE A 195 18.02 -0.30 14.80
C ILE A 195 18.52 -0.60 13.38
N ARG A 196 19.24 0.31 12.73
CA ARG A 196 19.86 0.04 11.41
C ARG A 196 20.89 -1.08 11.49
N GLN A 197 21.68 -1.16 12.56
CA GLN A 197 22.62 -2.26 12.79
C GLN A 197 21.89 -3.60 12.99
N ASP A 198 20.80 -3.61 13.77
CA ASP A 198 19.97 -4.79 13.96
C ASP A 198 19.32 -5.26 12.66
N ILE A 199 18.87 -4.33 11.80
CA ILE A 199 18.36 -4.68 10.46
C ILE A 199 19.46 -5.31 9.60
N ALA A 200 20.68 -4.78 9.63
CA ALA A 200 21.79 -5.37 8.88
C ALA A 200 22.09 -6.80 9.35
N ALA A 201 22.16 -7.02 10.67
CA ALA A 201 22.34 -8.35 11.26
C ALA A 201 21.20 -9.31 10.90
N TYR A 202 19.96 -8.85 10.92
CA TYR A 202 18.79 -9.62 10.49
C TYR A 202 18.88 -10.03 9.01
N ILE A 203 19.25 -9.10 8.13
CA ILE A 203 19.41 -9.38 6.69
C ILE A 203 20.52 -10.41 6.48
N GLU A 204 21.66 -10.25 7.15
CA GLU A 204 22.78 -11.19 7.07
C GLU A 204 22.39 -12.59 7.57
N GLN A 205 21.67 -12.68 8.68
CA GLN A 205 21.17 -13.95 9.21
C GLN A 205 20.15 -14.60 8.26
N ARG A 206 19.16 -13.84 7.78
CA ARG A 206 18.14 -14.30 6.82
C ARG A 206 18.78 -14.79 5.52
N ASP A 207 19.79 -14.08 5.05
CA ASP A 207 20.47 -14.35 3.78
C ASP A 207 21.65 -15.32 3.94
N GLN A 208 21.75 -16.03 5.07
CA GLN A 208 22.73 -17.11 5.32
C GLN A 208 24.19 -16.66 5.24
N GLY A 209 24.49 -15.50 5.84
CA GLY A 209 25.85 -14.95 5.93
C GLY A 209 26.23 -14.00 4.80
N VAL A 210 25.31 -13.65 3.91
CA VAL A 210 25.55 -12.57 2.93
C VAL A 210 25.60 -11.23 3.68
N PRO A 211 26.75 -10.52 3.69
CA PRO A 211 26.93 -9.34 4.52
C PRO A 211 25.93 -8.24 4.16
N ALA A 212 25.53 -7.46 5.15
CA ALA A 212 24.71 -6.27 4.99
C ALA A 212 25.39 -5.09 5.69
N ASN A 213 25.41 -3.92 5.03
CA ASN A 213 25.99 -2.72 5.61
C ASN A 213 24.87 -1.82 6.16
N TRP A 214 24.87 -1.57 7.46
CA TRP A 214 23.90 -0.67 8.12
C TRP A 214 23.89 0.77 7.57
N GLU A 215 24.96 1.22 6.89
CA GLU A 215 25.00 2.50 6.18
C GLU A 215 24.18 2.54 4.88
N ASN A 216 23.79 1.36 4.36
CA ASN A 216 22.92 1.19 3.21
C ASN A 216 21.44 1.06 3.60
N ILE A 217 21.16 1.10 4.90
CA ILE A 217 19.81 0.94 5.45
C ILE A 217 19.22 2.30 5.79
N PHE A 218 17.97 2.50 5.37
CA PHE A 218 17.18 3.68 5.63
C PHE A 218 15.85 3.27 6.23
N LEU A 219 15.55 3.71 7.44
CA LEU A 219 14.22 3.56 8.04
C LEU A 219 13.24 4.50 7.35
N THR A 220 12.00 4.05 7.20
CA THR A 220 10.96 4.75 6.44
C THR A 220 9.61 4.67 7.15
N THR A 221 8.69 5.57 6.78
CA THR A 221 7.31 5.56 7.32
C THR A 221 6.45 4.51 6.59
N GLY A 222 6.79 3.24 6.79
CA GLY A 222 6.30 2.11 6.01
C GLY A 222 7.04 1.96 4.68
N ALA A 223 6.86 0.83 3.99
CA ALA A 223 7.51 0.61 2.69
C ALA A 223 7.06 1.63 1.62
N SER A 224 5.81 2.11 1.70
CA SER A 224 5.27 3.10 0.75
C SER A 224 6.13 4.34 0.66
N ASP A 225 6.68 4.77 1.79
CA ASP A 225 7.53 5.94 1.89
C ASP A 225 8.89 5.75 1.22
N GLY A 226 9.49 4.55 1.37
CA GLY A 226 10.72 4.18 0.70
C GLY A 226 10.56 4.08 -0.81
N ILE A 227 9.51 3.39 -1.27
CA ILE A 227 9.18 3.24 -2.70
C ILE A 227 9.04 4.60 -3.36
N VAL A 228 8.24 5.50 -2.78
CA VAL A 228 8.05 6.86 -3.31
C VAL A 228 9.35 7.65 -3.30
N SER A 229 10.18 7.50 -2.27
CA SER A 229 11.48 8.20 -2.18
C SER A 229 12.45 7.75 -3.29
N ILE A 230 12.55 6.45 -3.56
CA ILE A 230 13.41 5.92 -4.62
C ILE A 230 12.89 6.31 -6.01
N LEU A 231 11.58 6.25 -6.25
CA LEU A 231 11.01 6.73 -7.50
C LEU A 231 11.30 8.23 -7.71
N ARG A 232 11.14 9.07 -6.68
CA ARG A 232 11.48 10.51 -6.78
C ARG A 232 12.94 10.77 -7.13
N LEU A 233 13.85 9.90 -6.66
CA LEU A 233 15.27 10.00 -6.97
C LEU A 233 15.58 9.63 -8.44
N LEU A 234 14.85 8.66 -9.00
CA LEU A 234 15.11 8.07 -10.32
C LEU A 234 14.39 8.78 -11.48
N VAL A 235 13.22 9.39 -11.21
CA VAL A 235 12.39 10.02 -12.25
C VAL A 235 13.03 11.32 -12.73
N SER A 236 13.40 11.35 -14.01
CA SER A 236 14.07 12.46 -14.66
C SER A 236 13.80 12.45 -16.18
N GLY A 237 14.40 13.41 -16.90
CA GLY A 237 14.25 13.53 -18.36
C GLY A 237 12.90 14.11 -18.80
N GLN A 238 12.75 14.25 -20.12
CA GLN A 238 11.53 14.78 -20.77
C GLN A 238 11.28 14.03 -22.08
N ALA A 239 10.02 13.99 -22.53
CA ALA A 239 9.61 13.32 -23.77
C ALA A 239 10.17 11.88 -23.85
N HIS A 240 10.87 11.52 -24.94
CA HIS A 240 11.42 10.19 -25.15
C HIS A 240 12.53 9.80 -24.16
N ALA A 241 13.16 10.77 -23.50
CA ALA A 241 14.14 10.53 -22.43
C ALA A 241 13.50 10.48 -21.03
N ARG A 242 12.17 10.57 -20.93
CA ARG A 242 11.48 10.49 -19.64
C ARG A 242 11.66 9.09 -19.04
N THR A 243 11.94 9.03 -17.74
CA THR A 243 12.08 7.76 -17.01
C THR A 243 10.83 6.89 -17.17
N GLY A 244 11.04 5.70 -17.74
CA GLY A 244 10.08 4.61 -17.76
C GLY A 244 10.29 3.67 -16.56
N VAL A 245 9.19 3.32 -15.89
CA VAL A 245 9.17 2.44 -14.73
C VAL A 245 8.37 1.20 -15.06
N MET A 246 9.05 0.05 -15.11
CA MET A 246 8.45 -1.25 -15.38
C MET A 246 7.77 -1.80 -14.12
N ILE A 247 6.47 -2.10 -14.21
CA ILE A 247 5.66 -2.60 -13.09
C ILE A 247 4.84 -3.82 -13.50
N PRO A 248 4.58 -4.77 -12.57
CA PRO A 248 3.82 -5.97 -12.87
C PRO A 248 2.36 -5.64 -13.10
N ILE A 249 1.72 -6.36 -14.02
CA ILE A 249 0.26 -6.42 -14.16
C ILE A 249 -0.18 -7.87 -13.92
N PRO A 250 -1.03 -8.13 -12.91
CA PRO A 250 -1.64 -7.18 -11.97
C PRO A 250 -0.64 -6.51 -11.00
N GLN A 251 -0.86 -5.23 -10.68
CA GLN A 251 0.04 -4.40 -9.86
C GLN A 251 -0.45 -4.22 -8.42
N TYR A 252 0.41 -3.72 -7.53
CA TYR A 252 -0.05 -2.99 -6.34
C TYR A 252 -0.22 -1.49 -6.70
N PRO A 253 -1.42 -0.87 -6.62
CA PRO A 253 -1.70 0.44 -7.22
C PRO A 253 -0.91 1.63 -6.65
N LEU A 254 -0.13 1.43 -5.59
CA LEU A 254 0.83 2.45 -5.13
C LEU A 254 1.81 2.82 -6.24
N TYR A 255 2.26 1.85 -7.04
CA TYR A 255 3.27 2.08 -8.07
C TYR A 255 2.71 2.97 -9.18
N SER A 256 1.58 2.63 -9.81
CA SER A 256 0.95 3.49 -10.81
C SER A 256 0.61 4.88 -10.27
N ALA A 257 0.10 4.97 -9.03
CA ALA A 257 -0.19 6.25 -8.40
C ALA A 257 1.06 7.12 -8.24
N ALA A 258 2.17 6.54 -7.75
CA ALA A 258 3.43 7.26 -7.58
C ALA A 258 4.06 7.67 -8.92
N ILE A 259 3.97 6.81 -9.94
CA ILE A 259 4.45 7.09 -11.30
C ILE A 259 3.67 8.27 -11.89
N ALA A 260 2.34 8.28 -11.76
CA ALA A 260 1.48 9.37 -12.22
C ALA A 260 1.75 10.69 -11.48
N GLU A 261 1.91 10.64 -10.15
CA GLU A 261 2.25 11.82 -9.33
C GLU A 261 3.56 12.48 -9.79
N MET A 262 4.51 11.66 -10.27
CA MET A 262 5.83 12.13 -10.71
C MET A 262 5.90 12.37 -12.22
N ASP A 263 4.81 12.22 -12.97
CA ASP A 263 4.78 12.29 -14.44
C ASP A 263 5.85 11.38 -15.08
N ALA A 264 6.07 10.19 -14.52
CA ALA A 264 6.91 9.16 -15.13
C ALA A 264 6.10 8.30 -16.10
N VAL A 265 6.78 7.55 -16.97
CA VAL A 265 6.10 6.67 -17.92
C VAL A 265 5.90 5.30 -17.29
N GLN A 266 4.65 4.86 -17.17
CA GLN A 266 4.31 3.52 -16.68
C GLN A 266 4.55 2.50 -17.81
N VAL A 267 5.42 1.52 -17.56
CA VAL A 267 5.69 0.41 -18.49
C VAL A 267 5.13 -0.87 -17.88
N ASN A 268 4.13 -1.45 -18.52
CA ASN A 268 3.46 -2.65 -18.02
C ASN A 268 4.15 -3.91 -18.54
N TYR A 269 4.45 -4.84 -17.63
CA TYR A 269 4.76 -6.23 -17.99
C TYR A 269 3.73 -7.15 -17.34
N TYR A 270 3.30 -8.18 -18.05
CA TYR A 270 2.24 -9.07 -17.58
C TYR A 270 2.79 -10.28 -16.85
N LEU A 271 2.28 -10.54 -15.64
CA LEU A 271 2.53 -11.81 -14.95
C LEU A 271 1.83 -12.95 -15.68
N ASP A 272 2.42 -14.14 -15.65
CA ASP A 272 1.87 -15.32 -16.32
C ASP A 272 0.86 -16.05 -15.44
N GLU A 273 -0.43 -15.76 -15.64
CA GLU A 273 -1.54 -16.38 -14.91
C GLU A 273 -1.50 -17.92 -15.01
N ASP A 274 -1.16 -18.48 -16.17
CA ASP A 274 -1.22 -19.93 -16.38
C ASP A 274 -0.03 -20.67 -15.74
N ASN A 275 1.01 -19.92 -15.38
CA ASN A 275 2.17 -20.42 -14.63
C ASN A 275 2.24 -19.78 -13.23
N CYS A 276 1.12 -19.81 -12.49
CA CYS A 276 1.05 -19.35 -11.10
C CYS A 276 1.52 -17.90 -10.87
N TRP A 277 1.25 -17.00 -11.82
CA TRP A 277 1.68 -15.59 -11.79
C TRP A 277 3.21 -15.39 -11.72
N ALA A 278 3.96 -16.33 -12.30
CA ALA A 278 5.41 -16.22 -12.44
C ALA A 278 5.79 -14.99 -13.30
N LEU A 279 7.01 -14.47 -13.07
CA LEU A 279 7.62 -13.52 -13.98
C LEU A 279 8.11 -14.27 -15.22
N ASP A 280 7.90 -13.67 -16.39
CA ASP A 280 8.40 -14.18 -17.66
C ASP A 280 9.38 -13.16 -18.27
N VAL A 281 10.62 -13.60 -18.47
CA VAL A 281 11.69 -12.75 -19.01
C VAL A 281 11.43 -12.38 -20.47
N HIS A 282 10.76 -13.23 -21.25
CA HIS A 282 10.37 -12.88 -22.63
C HIS A 282 9.37 -11.72 -22.63
N GLU A 283 8.43 -11.73 -21.70
CA GLU A 283 7.49 -10.63 -21.49
C GLU A 283 8.17 -9.35 -21.00
N LEU A 284 9.18 -9.46 -20.12
CA LEU A 284 10.00 -8.32 -19.70
C LEU A 284 10.75 -7.69 -20.88
N HIS A 285 11.39 -8.48 -21.73
CA HIS A 285 12.04 -7.98 -22.95
C HIS A 285 11.03 -7.32 -23.89
N ARG A 286 9.86 -7.94 -24.12
CA ARG A 286 8.80 -7.34 -24.96
C ARG A 286 8.40 -5.96 -24.43
N ALA A 287 8.07 -5.87 -23.14
CA ALA A 287 7.67 -4.61 -22.51
C ALA A 287 8.77 -3.54 -22.58
N TYR A 288 10.03 -3.93 -22.32
CA TYR A 288 11.17 -3.03 -22.40
C TYR A 288 11.41 -2.50 -23.82
N GLN A 289 11.41 -3.36 -24.84
CA GLN A 289 11.65 -2.95 -26.23
C GLN A 289 10.53 -2.02 -26.74
N THR A 290 9.26 -2.33 -26.46
CA THR A 290 8.14 -1.43 -26.81
C THR A 290 8.25 -0.08 -26.09
N ALA A 291 8.68 -0.07 -24.83
CA ALA A 291 8.80 1.15 -24.05
C ALA A 291 9.90 2.10 -24.56
N LYS A 292 10.98 1.56 -25.15
CA LYS A 292 12.07 2.36 -25.73
C LYS A 292 11.64 3.24 -26.89
N GLU A 293 10.51 2.94 -27.52
CA GLU A 293 9.96 3.75 -28.62
C GLU A 293 9.47 5.13 -28.12
N HIS A 294 9.14 5.27 -26.84
CA HIS A 294 8.47 6.48 -26.32
C HIS A 294 8.96 6.93 -24.93
N CYS A 295 9.83 6.18 -24.26
CA CYS A 295 10.45 6.56 -23.00
C CYS A 295 11.83 5.91 -22.83
N GLN A 296 12.51 6.19 -21.72
CA GLN A 296 13.75 5.50 -21.34
C GLN A 296 13.47 4.59 -20.14
N PRO A 297 13.23 3.28 -20.34
CA PRO A 297 13.08 2.34 -19.22
C PRO A 297 14.37 2.33 -18.39
N ARG A 298 14.24 2.58 -17.08
CA ARG A 298 15.38 2.61 -16.15
C ARG A 298 15.13 1.87 -14.85
N VAL A 299 13.89 1.50 -14.57
CA VAL A 299 13.50 0.95 -13.26
C VAL A 299 12.64 -0.29 -13.49
N LEU A 300 12.95 -1.36 -12.75
CA LEU A 300 12.17 -2.59 -12.71
C LEU A 300 11.65 -2.84 -11.29
N CYS A 301 10.35 -2.68 -11.09
CA CYS A 301 9.69 -2.95 -9.83
C CYS A 301 9.20 -4.39 -9.79
N ILE A 302 9.52 -5.12 -8.73
CA ILE A 302 9.10 -6.51 -8.53
C ILE A 302 8.47 -6.64 -7.15
N ILE A 303 7.34 -7.35 -7.06
CA ILE A 303 6.62 -7.57 -5.80
C ILE A 303 6.66 -9.06 -5.48
N ASN A 304 7.37 -9.45 -4.42
CA ASN A 304 7.57 -10.85 -4.04
C ASN A 304 7.66 -11.04 -2.51
N PRO A 305 6.75 -11.79 -1.88
CA PRO A 305 5.53 -12.39 -2.42
C PRO A 305 4.54 -11.36 -3.00
N GLY A 306 3.81 -11.74 -4.05
CA GLY A 306 3.04 -10.79 -4.86
C GLY A 306 1.71 -10.33 -4.25
N ASN A 307 1.33 -9.10 -4.60
CA ASN A 307 0.04 -8.48 -4.30
C ASN A 307 -0.47 -7.81 -5.59
N PRO A 308 -1.63 -8.22 -6.13
CA PRO A 308 -2.72 -8.97 -5.49
C PRO A 308 -2.64 -10.50 -5.60
N THR A 309 -1.66 -11.02 -6.32
CA THR A 309 -1.65 -12.37 -6.89
C THR A 309 -1.26 -13.51 -5.93
N GLY A 310 -0.59 -13.21 -4.81
CA GLY A 310 -0.30 -14.20 -3.76
C GLY A 310 0.77 -15.24 -4.12
N GLN A 311 1.48 -15.08 -5.24
CA GLN A 311 2.55 -15.97 -5.67
C GLN A 311 3.88 -15.69 -4.95
N VAL A 312 4.75 -16.69 -4.94
CA VAL A 312 6.13 -16.63 -4.44
C VAL A 312 7.07 -17.04 -5.56
N GLN A 313 7.96 -16.13 -5.97
CA GLN A 313 8.86 -16.37 -7.09
C GLN A 313 9.95 -17.38 -6.73
N SER A 314 10.25 -18.30 -7.65
CA SER A 314 11.32 -19.27 -7.49
C SER A 314 12.70 -18.60 -7.56
N LYS A 315 13.70 -19.20 -6.93
CA LYS A 315 15.10 -18.72 -7.01
C LYS A 315 15.60 -18.60 -8.45
N LYS A 316 15.22 -19.55 -9.32
CA LYS A 316 15.59 -19.52 -10.74
C LYS A 316 14.98 -18.30 -11.44
N CYS A 317 13.68 -18.07 -11.25
CA CYS A 317 12.98 -16.91 -11.78
C CYS A 317 13.66 -15.59 -11.35
N ILE A 318 13.99 -15.45 -10.05
CA ILE A 318 14.69 -14.26 -9.53
C ILE A 318 16.05 -14.07 -10.21
N LYS A 319 16.82 -15.16 -10.40
CA LYS A 319 18.11 -15.11 -11.10
C LYS A 319 17.96 -14.64 -12.54
N ASP A 320 16.99 -15.17 -13.27
CA ASP A 320 16.76 -14.85 -14.67
C ASP A 320 16.33 -13.36 -14.83
N VAL A 321 15.52 -12.85 -13.89
CA VAL A 321 15.12 -11.43 -13.86
C VAL A 321 16.26 -10.49 -13.48
N LEU A 322 17.13 -10.89 -12.52
CA LEU A 322 18.33 -10.11 -12.18
C LEU A 322 19.33 -10.08 -13.33
N HIS A 323 19.44 -11.17 -14.10
CA HIS A 323 20.26 -11.20 -15.31
C HIS A 323 19.72 -10.23 -16.37
N PHE A 324 18.40 -10.23 -16.62
CA PHE A 324 17.76 -9.24 -17.48
C PHE A 324 18.02 -7.78 -17.01
N ALA A 325 17.89 -7.51 -15.71
CA ALA A 325 18.16 -6.17 -15.17
C ALA A 325 19.63 -5.75 -15.33
N TYR A 326 20.56 -6.70 -15.23
CA TYR A 326 21.98 -6.48 -15.51
C TYR A 326 22.24 -6.15 -16.98
N GLU A 327 21.68 -6.94 -17.91
CA GLU A 327 21.86 -6.73 -19.36
C GLU A 327 21.31 -5.38 -19.83
N GLU A 328 20.15 -4.98 -19.32
CA GLU A 328 19.45 -3.76 -19.75
C GLU A 328 19.76 -2.54 -18.88
N ASN A 329 20.67 -2.66 -17.91
CA ASN A 329 21.09 -1.61 -16.97
C ASN A 329 19.91 -0.95 -16.23
N LEU A 330 19.09 -1.78 -15.58
CA LEU A 330 17.89 -1.37 -14.85
C LEU A 330 18.13 -1.31 -13.33
N PHE A 331 17.62 -0.26 -12.70
CA PHE A 331 17.52 -0.17 -11.25
C PHE A 331 16.41 -1.10 -10.74
N VAL A 332 16.73 -2.06 -9.89
CA VAL A 332 15.77 -3.03 -9.37
C VAL A 332 15.15 -2.53 -8.07
N MET A 333 13.82 -2.51 -8.01
CA MET A 333 13.04 -2.22 -6.81
C MET A 333 12.33 -3.49 -6.35
N ALA A 334 12.85 -4.15 -5.31
CA ALA A 334 12.30 -5.40 -4.77
C ALA A 334 11.40 -5.14 -3.56
N ASP A 335 10.08 -5.22 -3.75
CA ASP A 335 9.06 -5.09 -2.71
C ASP A 335 8.84 -6.43 -2.01
N GLU A 336 9.50 -6.59 -0.86
CA GLU A 336 9.57 -7.83 -0.09
C GLU A 336 8.77 -7.73 1.23
N VAL A 337 7.73 -6.89 1.26
CA VAL A 337 6.94 -6.64 2.49
C VAL A 337 6.22 -7.89 3.01
N TYR A 338 6.04 -8.92 2.19
CA TYR A 338 5.36 -10.16 2.54
C TYR A 338 6.31 -11.34 2.82
N GLN A 339 7.62 -11.10 3.00
CA GLN A 339 8.64 -12.17 3.08
C GLN A 339 8.38 -13.26 4.14
N ASP A 340 7.73 -12.95 5.27
CA ASP A 340 7.36 -13.92 6.31
C ASP A 340 6.05 -14.68 5.99
N ASN A 341 5.26 -14.22 5.02
CA ASN A 341 3.99 -14.83 4.61
C ASN A 341 4.22 -15.79 3.43
N VAL A 342 4.76 -16.97 3.70
CA VAL A 342 4.90 -18.06 2.72
C VAL A 342 4.24 -19.32 3.29
N TYR A 343 3.31 -19.90 2.53
CA TYR A 343 2.42 -20.97 3.00
C TYR A 343 2.58 -22.27 2.22
N ALA A 344 2.86 -22.17 0.91
CA ALA A 344 2.99 -23.34 0.06
C ALA A 344 4.25 -24.13 0.46
N PRO A 345 4.16 -25.45 0.63
CA PRO A 345 5.26 -26.27 1.15
C PRO A 345 6.48 -26.28 0.22
N ASP A 346 6.26 -26.15 -1.10
CA ASP A 346 7.31 -26.15 -2.12
C ASP A 346 7.84 -24.74 -2.43
N CYS A 347 7.38 -23.73 -1.70
CA CYS A 347 7.81 -22.35 -1.87
C CYS A 347 8.65 -21.90 -0.67
N GLN A 348 9.70 -21.14 -0.98
CA GLN A 348 10.51 -20.45 0.02
C GLN A 348 10.71 -19.01 -0.42
N PHE A 349 10.72 -18.09 0.54
CA PHE A 349 11.17 -16.73 0.26
C PHE A 349 12.68 -16.72 -0.03
N HIS A 350 13.04 -16.13 -1.17
CA HIS A 350 14.42 -15.80 -1.51
C HIS A 350 14.50 -14.30 -1.73
N SER A 351 15.35 -13.62 -0.96
CA SER A 351 15.56 -12.19 -1.15
C SER A 351 16.32 -11.93 -2.46
N PHE A 352 15.98 -10.84 -3.14
CA PHE A 352 16.71 -10.39 -4.32
C PHE A 352 18.19 -10.13 -4.00
N LYS A 353 18.47 -9.60 -2.80
CA LYS A 353 19.85 -9.41 -2.31
C LYS A 353 20.63 -10.72 -2.25
N LYS A 354 20.07 -11.77 -1.65
CA LYS A 354 20.75 -13.06 -1.54
C LYS A 354 21.05 -13.63 -2.93
N VAL A 355 20.05 -13.66 -3.80
CA VAL A 355 20.22 -14.24 -5.15
C VAL A 355 21.23 -13.44 -5.97
N LEU A 356 21.19 -12.10 -5.90
CA LEU A 356 22.15 -11.22 -6.56
C LEU A 356 23.59 -11.50 -6.09
N TYR A 357 23.79 -11.68 -4.78
CA TYR A 357 25.11 -12.00 -4.22
C TYR A 357 25.62 -13.37 -4.68
N GLU A 358 24.74 -14.37 -4.70
CA GLU A 358 25.06 -15.74 -5.15
C GLU A 358 25.34 -15.83 -6.66
N MET A 359 24.87 -14.87 -7.47
CA MET A 359 25.20 -14.78 -8.90
C MET A 359 26.66 -14.38 -9.16
N GLY A 360 27.36 -13.87 -8.15
CA GLY A 360 28.78 -13.54 -8.20
C GLY A 360 29.07 -12.04 -8.39
N PRO A 361 30.36 -11.65 -8.29
CA PRO A 361 30.77 -10.26 -8.22
C PRO A 361 30.48 -9.45 -9.48
N GLU A 362 30.38 -10.10 -10.65
CA GLU A 362 29.99 -9.45 -11.90
C GLU A 362 28.60 -8.80 -11.80
N TYR A 363 27.64 -9.51 -11.20
CA TYR A 363 26.29 -9.02 -10.98
C TYR A 363 26.20 -8.17 -9.73
N PHE A 364 26.69 -8.69 -8.60
CA PHE A 364 26.56 -8.04 -7.31
C PHE A 364 27.28 -6.70 -7.21
N ASN A 365 28.35 -6.43 -7.97
CA ASN A 365 28.98 -5.10 -7.97
C ASN A 365 28.36 -4.12 -8.99
N SER A 366 27.39 -4.57 -9.78
CA SER A 366 26.87 -3.81 -10.93
C SER A 366 25.40 -3.45 -10.79
N VAL A 367 24.53 -4.40 -10.41
CA VAL A 367 23.08 -4.18 -10.38
C VAL A 367 22.71 -3.29 -9.19
N GLU A 368 22.14 -2.11 -9.46
CA GLU A 368 21.54 -1.26 -8.43
C GLU A 368 20.24 -1.88 -7.92
N LEU A 369 20.13 -2.10 -6.62
CA LEU A 369 18.98 -2.77 -6.00
C LEU A 369 18.54 -2.03 -4.74
N ALA A 370 17.24 -1.71 -4.66
CA ALA A 370 16.57 -1.30 -3.43
C ALA A 370 15.55 -2.37 -2.99
N SER A 371 15.78 -2.97 -1.82
CA SER A 371 14.86 -3.94 -1.20
C SER A 371 14.03 -3.27 -0.11
N PHE A 372 12.71 -3.46 -0.12
CA PHE A 372 11.77 -2.81 0.81
C PHE A 372 11.13 -3.81 1.77
N HIS A 373 11.04 -3.42 3.05
CA HIS A 373 10.30 -4.19 4.05
C HIS A 373 9.43 -3.29 4.95
N SER A 374 8.44 -3.87 5.63
CA SER A 374 7.47 -3.11 6.44
C SER A 374 6.95 -3.88 7.64
N SER A 375 6.69 -3.15 8.73
CA SER A 375 5.99 -3.67 9.91
C SER A 375 4.51 -3.93 9.68
N SER A 376 3.95 -3.52 8.54
CA SER A 376 2.51 -3.51 8.31
C SER A 376 1.93 -4.89 7.99
N LYS A 377 2.74 -5.82 7.50
CA LYS A 377 2.30 -7.10 6.94
C LYS A 377 2.88 -8.25 7.77
N GLY A 378 2.75 -9.50 7.33
CA GLY A 378 3.28 -10.62 8.10
C GLY A 378 2.40 -11.03 9.27
N TYR A 379 3.02 -11.83 10.13
CA TYR A 379 2.45 -12.26 11.40
C TYR A 379 2.32 -11.10 12.41
N THR A 380 3.05 -10.00 12.21
CA THR A 380 2.95 -8.81 13.07
C THR A 380 1.75 -7.94 12.72
N GLY A 381 1.51 -7.66 11.43
CA GLY A 381 0.31 -6.96 10.97
C GLY A 381 0.16 -5.52 11.49
N GLU A 382 1.26 -4.91 11.93
CA GLU A 382 1.30 -3.62 12.64
C GLU A 382 1.19 -2.42 11.70
N CYS A 383 0.10 -2.37 10.92
CA CYS A 383 -0.18 -1.36 9.89
C CYS A 383 -0.20 0.08 10.42
N GLY A 384 -0.60 0.28 11.68
CA GLY A 384 -0.79 1.60 12.30
C GLY A 384 0.50 2.27 12.77
N PHE A 385 1.53 1.49 13.15
CA PHE A 385 2.82 2.04 13.61
C PHE A 385 3.66 2.64 12.48
N ARG A 386 3.33 2.32 11.22
CA ARG A 386 4.01 2.85 10.02
C ARG A 386 5.53 2.63 10.04
N GLY A 387 6.00 1.46 10.48
CA GLY A 387 7.40 1.07 10.41
C GLY A 387 7.78 0.47 9.05
N GLY A 388 8.96 0.82 8.55
CA GLY A 388 9.52 0.31 7.30
C GLY A 388 11.03 0.52 7.24
N PHE A 389 11.68 -0.21 6.34
CA PHE A 389 13.04 0.09 5.93
C PHE A 389 13.24 -0.20 4.44
N MET A 390 14.28 0.39 3.88
CA MET A 390 14.85 0.00 2.61
C MET A 390 16.36 -0.22 2.76
N GLU A 391 16.87 -1.27 2.15
CA GLU A 391 18.31 -1.49 1.93
C GLU A 391 18.62 -1.17 0.47
N ILE A 392 19.68 -0.38 0.23
CA ILE A 392 20.10 -0.01 -1.13
C ILE A 392 21.54 -0.42 -1.35
N VAL A 393 21.77 -1.26 -2.36
CA VAL A 393 23.11 -1.71 -2.77
C VAL A 393 23.50 -1.13 -4.13
N ASN A 394 24.80 -0.92 -4.31
CA ASN A 394 25.44 -0.38 -5.53
C ASN A 394 25.00 1.01 -5.99
N LEU A 395 24.32 1.77 -5.12
CA LEU A 395 24.00 3.17 -5.43
C LEU A 395 25.27 4.01 -5.47
N ASP A 396 25.42 4.81 -6.53
CA ASP A 396 26.52 5.78 -6.64
C ASP A 396 26.63 6.67 -5.38
N PRO A 397 27.83 6.88 -4.81
CA PRO A 397 28.00 7.64 -3.57
C PRO A 397 27.48 9.08 -3.63
N GLU A 398 27.60 9.77 -4.77
CA GLU A 398 27.10 11.13 -4.94
C GLU A 398 25.58 11.15 -4.99
N VAL A 399 24.99 10.17 -5.68
CA VAL A 399 23.53 9.95 -5.71
C VAL A 399 23.00 9.61 -4.31
N LYS A 400 23.71 8.76 -3.56
CA LYS A 400 23.40 8.44 -2.15
C LYS A 400 23.39 9.68 -1.26
N SER A 401 24.30 10.63 -1.50
CA SER A 401 24.31 11.93 -0.81
C SER A 401 23.05 12.75 -1.11
N GLN A 402 22.58 12.77 -2.37
CA GLN A 402 21.32 13.43 -2.71
C GLN A 402 20.10 12.75 -2.07
N LEU A 403 20.10 11.42 -1.98
CA LEU A 403 19.06 10.68 -1.25
C LEU A 403 19.03 11.10 0.23
N VAL A 404 20.19 11.14 0.91
CA VAL A 404 20.27 11.57 2.31
C VAL A 404 19.75 13.00 2.47
N LYS A 405 20.16 13.91 1.58
CA LYS A 405 19.67 15.30 1.57
C LYS A 405 18.15 15.35 1.43
N MET A 406 17.57 14.60 0.49
CA MET A 406 16.12 14.54 0.28
C MET A 406 15.38 14.01 1.52
N LEU A 407 15.90 12.96 2.16
CA LEU A 407 15.32 12.40 3.38
C LEU A 407 15.43 13.36 4.57
N SER A 408 16.52 14.15 4.67
CA SER A 408 16.71 15.09 5.78
C SER A 408 15.70 16.24 5.82
N VAL A 409 15.11 16.62 4.69
CA VAL A 409 14.05 17.64 4.63
C VAL A 409 12.82 17.21 5.43
N ARG A 410 12.65 15.91 5.63
CA ARG A 410 11.52 15.31 6.36
C ARG A 410 11.85 14.98 7.82
N LEU A 411 13.03 15.38 8.29
CA LEU A 411 13.57 15.08 9.62
C LEU A 411 13.88 13.59 9.81
N CYS A 412 12.91 12.77 10.22
CA CYS A 412 13.05 11.32 10.39
C CYS A 412 11.67 10.63 10.43
N PRO A 413 11.60 9.29 10.20
CA PRO A 413 10.38 8.52 10.46
C PRO A 413 9.98 8.55 11.95
N PRO A 414 8.70 8.36 12.30
CA PRO A 414 8.28 8.25 13.70
C PRO A 414 9.02 7.13 14.44
N VAL A 415 9.61 7.45 15.59
CA VAL A 415 10.48 6.50 16.34
C VAL A 415 9.70 5.29 16.84
N THR A 416 8.40 5.40 17.10
CA THR A 416 7.55 4.24 17.44
C THR A 416 7.46 3.21 16.30
N GLY A 417 7.42 3.67 15.05
CA GLY A 417 7.49 2.80 13.87
C GLY A 417 8.87 2.16 13.71
N GLN A 418 9.94 2.89 14.06
CA GLN A 418 11.30 2.36 14.11
C GLN A 418 11.45 1.28 15.21
N ALA A 419 10.90 1.51 16.40
CA ALA A 419 10.89 0.55 17.50
C ALA A 419 10.09 -0.72 17.16
N ALA A 420 8.95 -0.59 16.47
CA ALA A 420 8.22 -1.75 15.96
C ALA A 420 9.06 -2.55 14.96
N MET A 421 9.85 -1.88 14.11
CA MET A 421 10.77 -2.55 13.21
C MET A 421 11.90 -3.27 13.95
N ASP A 422 12.48 -2.66 14.98
CA ASP A 422 13.52 -3.28 15.84
C ASP A 422 13.08 -4.64 16.36
N VAL A 423 11.85 -4.75 16.86
CA VAL A 423 11.32 -6.04 17.36
C VAL A 423 11.14 -7.09 16.26
N ILE A 424 10.79 -6.66 15.04
CA ILE A 424 10.61 -7.57 13.90
C ILE A 424 11.95 -8.15 13.47
N VAL A 425 12.99 -7.31 13.41
CA VAL A 425 14.32 -7.73 12.95
C VAL A 425 15.19 -8.32 14.07
N ASN A 426 14.90 -8.00 15.33
CA ASN A 426 15.57 -8.55 16.51
C ASN A 426 14.54 -9.22 17.45
N PRO A 427 13.95 -10.35 17.04
CA PRO A 427 13.01 -11.10 17.88
C PRO A 427 13.73 -11.70 19.11
N PRO A 428 12.96 -12.17 20.11
CA PRO A 428 13.55 -12.81 21.29
C PRO A 428 14.39 -14.04 20.92
N GLN A 429 15.58 -14.13 21.47
CA GLN A 429 16.54 -15.23 21.29
C GLN A 429 16.18 -16.46 22.13
N PRO A 430 16.65 -17.67 21.79
CA PRO A 430 16.24 -18.91 22.46
C PRO A 430 16.41 -18.94 23.99
N ASP A 431 17.35 -18.17 24.53
CA ASP A 431 17.64 -18.02 25.96
C ASP A 431 16.85 -16.88 26.65
N GLU A 432 16.06 -16.12 25.89
CA GLU A 432 15.27 -14.98 26.40
C GLU A 432 13.85 -15.39 26.84
N PRO A 433 13.30 -14.79 27.91
CA PRO A 433 12.05 -15.22 28.52
C PRO A 433 10.82 -15.11 27.60
N SER A 434 10.82 -14.20 26.63
CA SER A 434 9.69 -14.01 25.72
C SER A 434 9.72 -14.92 24.49
N HIS A 435 10.81 -15.68 24.27
CA HIS A 435 11.00 -16.51 23.07
C HIS A 435 9.90 -17.53 22.84
N GLY A 436 9.59 -18.34 23.86
CA GLY A 436 8.59 -19.40 23.74
C GLY A 436 7.21 -18.84 23.38
N GLN A 437 6.81 -17.72 23.98
CA GLN A 437 5.54 -17.06 23.68
C GLN A 437 5.54 -16.45 22.26
N PHE A 438 6.60 -15.73 21.90
CA PHE A 438 6.71 -15.07 20.61
C PHE A 438 6.59 -16.06 19.43
N TYR A 439 7.34 -17.15 19.46
CA TYR A 439 7.31 -18.14 18.38
C TYR A 439 6.01 -18.95 18.36
N LYS A 440 5.37 -19.15 19.52
CA LYS A 440 4.01 -19.71 19.57
C LYS A 440 2.99 -18.79 18.89
N GLU A 441 3.01 -17.49 19.20
CA GLU A 441 2.13 -16.50 18.58
C GLU A 441 2.39 -16.40 17.06
N LYS A 442 3.66 -16.28 16.65
CA LYS A 442 4.07 -16.26 15.23
C LYS A 442 3.57 -17.50 14.49
N GLY A 443 3.80 -18.69 15.05
CA GLY A 443 3.38 -19.96 14.47
C GLY A 443 1.86 -20.10 14.33
N LEU A 444 1.09 -19.67 15.36
CA LEU A 444 -0.37 -19.67 15.31
C LEU A 444 -0.92 -18.76 14.21
N VAL A 445 -0.37 -17.56 14.07
CA VAL A 445 -0.81 -16.60 13.05
C VAL A 445 -0.48 -17.12 11.64
N LEU A 446 0.75 -17.57 11.41
CA LEU A 446 1.15 -18.08 10.09
C LEU A 446 0.41 -19.36 9.72
N GLY A 447 0.21 -20.29 10.67
CA GLY A 447 -0.59 -21.50 10.45
C GLY A 447 -2.04 -21.18 10.08
N ALA A 448 -2.68 -20.26 10.81
CA ALA A 448 -4.05 -19.82 10.51
C ALA A 448 -4.16 -19.14 9.14
N LEU A 449 -3.15 -18.36 8.72
CA LEU A 449 -3.12 -17.77 7.39
C LEU A 449 -2.94 -18.83 6.29
N ALA A 450 -2.08 -19.83 6.50
CA ALA A 450 -1.88 -20.93 5.56
C ALA A 450 -3.15 -21.78 5.37
N ASP A 451 -3.86 -22.10 6.47
CA ASP A 451 -5.12 -22.85 6.41
C ASP A 451 -6.20 -22.07 5.65
N LYS A 452 -6.29 -20.75 5.89
CA LYS A 452 -7.22 -19.87 5.19
C LYS A 452 -6.87 -19.71 3.71
N ALA A 453 -5.59 -19.64 3.35
CA ALA A 453 -5.13 -19.61 1.96
C ALA A 453 -5.60 -20.85 1.19
N LYS A 454 -5.35 -22.05 1.74
CA LYS A 454 -5.81 -23.32 1.17
C LYS A 454 -7.34 -23.41 1.06
N LEU A 455 -8.04 -22.97 2.10
CA LEU A 455 -9.51 -22.97 2.12
C LEU A 455 -10.08 -22.07 1.01
N THR A 456 -9.55 -20.86 0.86
CA THR A 456 -9.96 -19.91 -0.19
C THR A 456 -9.73 -20.48 -1.59
N GLU A 457 -8.54 -21.01 -1.85
CA GLU A 457 -8.21 -21.64 -3.14
C GLU A 457 -9.18 -22.79 -3.45
N HIS A 458 -9.38 -23.70 -2.48
CA HIS A 458 -10.22 -24.88 -2.66
C HIS A 458 -11.68 -24.51 -2.98
N ILE A 459 -12.28 -23.61 -2.18
CA ILE A 459 -13.69 -23.24 -2.37
C ILE A 459 -13.88 -22.46 -3.68
N LEU A 460 -13.00 -21.51 -4.00
CA LEU A 460 -13.14 -20.73 -5.24
C LEU A 460 -13.00 -21.59 -6.49
N ASN A 461 -12.08 -22.57 -6.49
CA ASN A 461 -11.92 -23.50 -7.62
C ASN A 461 -13.07 -24.52 -7.75
N ALA A 462 -13.90 -24.68 -6.71
CA ALA A 462 -15.11 -25.50 -6.79
C ALA A 462 -16.30 -24.76 -7.41
N VAL A 463 -16.23 -23.43 -7.55
CA VAL A 463 -17.29 -22.60 -8.13
C VAL A 463 -17.15 -22.60 -9.66
N PRO A 464 -18.15 -23.09 -10.42
CA PRO A 464 -18.17 -22.99 -11.88
C PRO A 464 -18.00 -21.55 -12.33
N GLY A 465 -17.12 -21.29 -13.32
CA GLY A 465 -16.87 -19.93 -13.80
C GLY A 465 -15.86 -19.13 -12.97
N ILE A 466 -15.22 -19.74 -11.97
CA ILE A 466 -14.10 -19.15 -11.21
C ILE A 466 -12.87 -20.06 -11.31
N LYS A 467 -11.70 -19.47 -11.57
CA LYS A 467 -10.38 -20.12 -11.46
C LYS A 467 -9.51 -19.31 -10.52
N CYS A 468 -8.94 -19.95 -9.51
CA CYS A 468 -8.04 -19.32 -8.54
C CYS A 468 -6.70 -20.04 -8.54
N ASN A 469 -5.62 -19.30 -8.81
CA ASN A 469 -4.26 -19.81 -8.62
C ASN A 469 -3.97 -20.07 -7.15
N PRO A 470 -2.97 -20.93 -6.84
CA PRO A 470 -2.56 -21.18 -5.47
C PRO A 470 -2.12 -19.90 -4.75
N VAL A 471 -2.61 -19.71 -3.53
CA VAL A 471 -2.20 -18.60 -2.66
C VAL A 471 -0.94 -19.04 -1.90
N GLN A 472 0.20 -18.92 -2.57
CA GLN A 472 1.50 -19.36 -2.06
C GLN A 472 2.02 -18.51 -0.91
N GLY A 473 1.61 -17.24 -0.84
CA GLY A 473 2.05 -16.28 0.16
C GLY A 473 1.19 -15.01 0.24
N ALA A 474 1.74 -13.96 0.86
CA ALA A 474 1.06 -12.69 1.11
C ALA A 474 -0.27 -12.85 1.87
N MET A 475 -1.31 -12.09 1.52
CA MET A 475 -2.62 -12.14 2.23
C MET A 475 -3.81 -12.09 1.29
N TYR A 476 -3.60 -12.36 0.00
CA TYR A 476 -4.62 -12.14 -1.02
C TYR A 476 -4.72 -13.30 -2.01
N ALA A 477 -5.93 -13.49 -2.49
CA ALA A 477 -6.21 -14.27 -3.69
C ALA A 477 -6.68 -13.32 -4.80
N PHE A 478 -6.38 -13.70 -6.04
CA PHE A 478 -6.79 -12.97 -7.24
C PHE A 478 -7.50 -13.90 -8.24
N PRO A 479 -8.68 -14.44 -7.87
CA PRO A 479 -9.43 -15.32 -8.76
C PRO A 479 -9.83 -14.62 -10.05
N ARG A 480 -9.74 -15.38 -11.14
CA ARG A 480 -10.33 -15.04 -12.43
C ARG A 480 -11.80 -15.45 -12.44
N ILE A 481 -12.62 -14.55 -12.94
CA ILE A 481 -14.05 -14.76 -13.18
C ILE A 481 -14.32 -14.79 -14.68
N PHE A 482 -14.99 -15.85 -15.13
CA PHE A 482 -15.42 -16.00 -16.52
C PHE A 482 -16.79 -15.33 -16.67
N ILE A 483 -16.78 -14.01 -16.90
CA ILE A 483 -17.99 -13.21 -17.06
C ILE A 483 -18.64 -13.51 -18.43
N PRO A 484 -19.94 -13.87 -18.47
CA PRO A 484 -20.63 -14.11 -19.74
C PRO A 484 -20.66 -12.87 -20.65
N PRO A 485 -20.64 -13.04 -22.00
CA PRO A 485 -20.63 -11.92 -22.95
C PRO A 485 -21.73 -10.88 -22.72
N ARG A 486 -22.94 -11.32 -22.36
CA ARG A 486 -24.06 -10.41 -22.07
C ARG A 486 -23.85 -9.53 -20.84
N ALA A 487 -23.22 -10.06 -19.80
CA ALA A 487 -22.84 -9.25 -18.64
C ALA A 487 -21.75 -8.23 -19.01
N VAL A 488 -20.85 -8.58 -19.93
CA VAL A 488 -19.86 -7.64 -20.49
C VAL A 488 -20.57 -6.53 -21.27
N GLU A 489 -21.54 -6.86 -22.13
CA GLU A 489 -22.33 -5.89 -22.88
C GLU A 489 -23.12 -4.94 -21.97
N GLU A 490 -23.77 -5.47 -20.92
CA GLU A 490 -24.49 -4.64 -19.95
C GLU A 490 -23.52 -3.71 -19.20
N ALA A 491 -22.33 -4.19 -18.82
CA ALA A 491 -21.33 -3.35 -18.17
C ALA A 491 -20.88 -2.22 -19.09
N GLN A 492 -20.66 -2.50 -20.37
CA GLN A 492 -20.34 -1.49 -21.37
C GLN A 492 -21.48 -0.48 -21.54
N ALA A 493 -22.74 -0.92 -21.56
CA ALA A 493 -23.91 -0.05 -21.65
C ALA A 493 -24.04 0.89 -20.44
N LEU A 494 -23.65 0.42 -19.25
CA LEU A 494 -23.56 1.22 -18.02
C LEU A 494 -22.31 2.11 -17.96
N GLY A 495 -21.41 2.01 -18.95
CA GLY A 495 -20.12 2.69 -18.94
C GLY A 495 -19.24 2.25 -17.78
N MET A 496 -19.26 0.95 -17.46
CA MET A 496 -18.50 0.29 -16.37
C MET A 496 -17.60 -0.83 -16.93
N GLN A 497 -16.50 -1.11 -16.24
CA GLN A 497 -15.73 -2.34 -16.48
C GLN A 497 -16.54 -3.56 -16.01
N PRO A 498 -16.47 -4.72 -16.70
CA PRO A 498 -17.26 -5.90 -16.33
C PRO A 498 -17.02 -6.38 -14.90
N ASP A 499 -15.77 -6.40 -14.44
CA ASP A 499 -15.44 -6.78 -13.07
C ASP A 499 -15.89 -5.74 -12.02
N MET A 500 -15.91 -4.45 -12.37
CA MET A 500 -16.47 -3.40 -11.52
C MET A 500 -17.95 -3.62 -11.28
N MET A 501 -18.73 -3.87 -12.36
CA MET A 501 -20.15 -4.18 -12.23
C MET A 501 -20.38 -5.45 -11.40
N TYR A 502 -19.62 -6.52 -11.67
CA TYR A 502 -19.68 -7.75 -10.89
C TYR A 502 -19.44 -7.50 -9.39
N CYS A 503 -18.37 -6.78 -9.05
CA CYS A 503 -18.02 -6.49 -7.65
C CYS A 503 -19.04 -5.57 -6.97
N LEU A 504 -19.61 -4.60 -7.70
CA LEU A 504 -20.65 -3.71 -7.19
C LEU A 504 -21.94 -4.51 -6.88
N ARG A 505 -22.37 -5.37 -7.79
CA ARG A 505 -23.53 -6.25 -7.57
C ARG A 505 -23.29 -7.20 -6.40
N LEU A 506 -22.10 -7.80 -6.31
CA LEU A 506 -21.73 -8.65 -5.17
C LEU A 506 -21.89 -7.88 -3.84
N LEU A 507 -21.39 -6.65 -3.77
CA LEU A 507 -21.53 -5.81 -2.60
C LEU A 507 -23.00 -5.48 -2.27
N GLU A 508 -23.79 -5.09 -3.27
CA GLU A 508 -25.18 -4.67 -3.09
C GLU A 508 -26.12 -5.81 -2.69
N GLU A 509 -25.83 -7.04 -3.13
CA GLU A 509 -26.65 -8.23 -2.87
C GLU A 509 -26.21 -8.99 -1.61
N THR A 510 -24.91 -9.02 -1.30
CA THR A 510 -24.36 -9.89 -0.22
C THR A 510 -23.71 -9.14 0.94
N GLY A 511 -23.36 -7.87 0.75
CA GLY A 511 -22.58 -7.07 1.69
C GLY A 511 -21.07 -7.33 1.60
N ILE A 512 -20.59 -8.13 0.65
CA ILE A 512 -19.17 -8.46 0.52
C ILE A 512 -18.46 -7.40 -0.33
N CYS A 513 -17.47 -6.72 0.28
CA CYS A 513 -16.67 -5.71 -0.39
C CYS A 513 -15.33 -6.30 -0.83
N VAL A 514 -15.16 -6.47 -2.15
CA VAL A 514 -13.91 -6.88 -2.83
C VAL A 514 -13.41 -5.76 -3.75
N VAL A 515 -12.20 -5.89 -4.29
CA VAL A 515 -11.66 -4.89 -5.24
C VAL A 515 -11.60 -5.51 -6.64
N PRO A 516 -12.18 -4.89 -7.69
CA PRO A 516 -12.17 -5.42 -9.04
C PRO A 516 -10.75 -5.45 -9.63
N GLY A 517 -10.51 -6.40 -10.54
CA GLY A 517 -9.23 -6.62 -11.21
C GLY A 517 -8.76 -5.42 -12.01
N SER A 518 -9.69 -4.68 -12.61
CA SER A 518 -9.46 -3.41 -13.32
C SER A 518 -8.74 -2.38 -12.46
N GLY A 519 -8.90 -2.42 -11.13
CA GLY A 519 -8.17 -1.56 -10.19
C GLY A 519 -6.67 -1.90 -10.04
N PHE A 520 -6.24 -3.07 -10.49
CA PHE A 520 -4.86 -3.56 -10.45
C PHE A 520 -4.26 -3.69 -11.86
N GLY A 521 -5.05 -3.48 -12.90
CA GLY A 521 -4.71 -3.91 -14.25
C GLY A 521 -4.77 -5.44 -14.39
N GLN A 522 -5.06 -5.88 -15.60
CA GLN A 522 -5.13 -7.30 -15.98
C GLN A 522 -4.96 -7.42 -17.49
N ARG A 523 -4.79 -8.65 -18.00
CA ARG A 523 -4.78 -8.88 -19.45
C ARG A 523 -6.14 -8.53 -20.05
N GLU A 524 -6.15 -7.96 -21.24
CA GLU A 524 -7.40 -7.63 -21.94
C GLU A 524 -8.25 -8.89 -22.14
N GLY A 525 -9.57 -8.76 -21.94
CA GLY A 525 -10.51 -9.89 -21.98
C GLY A 525 -10.47 -10.83 -20.77
N SER A 526 -9.60 -10.58 -19.79
CA SER A 526 -9.62 -11.27 -18.49
C SER A 526 -10.23 -10.38 -17.41
N TYR A 527 -10.93 -10.99 -16.45
CA TYR A 527 -11.63 -10.30 -15.38
C TYR A 527 -11.34 -10.98 -14.05
N HIS A 528 -11.05 -10.19 -13.03
CA HIS A 528 -10.65 -10.71 -11.73
C HIS A 528 -11.27 -9.88 -10.61
N PHE A 529 -11.11 -10.34 -9.38
CA PHE A 529 -11.23 -9.48 -8.22
C PHE A 529 -10.22 -9.93 -7.16
N ARG A 530 -9.74 -8.99 -6.34
CA ARG A 530 -8.92 -9.30 -5.17
C ARG A 530 -9.78 -9.50 -3.95
N MET A 531 -9.54 -10.59 -3.23
CA MET A 531 -10.03 -10.80 -1.87
C MET A 531 -8.88 -11.02 -0.89
N THR A 532 -9.11 -10.72 0.38
CA THR A 532 -8.18 -10.99 1.49
C THR A 532 -8.51 -12.29 2.23
N ILE A 533 -7.48 -13.03 2.63
CA ILE A 533 -7.62 -14.23 3.49
C ILE A 533 -7.64 -13.87 4.98
N LEU A 534 -7.66 -12.58 5.32
CA LEU A 534 -7.57 -12.09 6.69
C LEU A 534 -8.76 -12.39 7.61
N PRO A 535 -10.03 -12.47 7.16
CA PRO A 535 -11.14 -12.78 8.05
C PRO A 535 -10.89 -14.06 8.87
N SER A 536 -11.58 -14.21 10.01
CA SER A 536 -11.54 -15.48 10.75
C SER A 536 -11.99 -16.64 9.86
N ALA A 537 -11.54 -17.87 10.13
CA ALA A 537 -11.89 -19.01 9.31
C ALA A 537 -13.41 -19.21 9.18
N GLU A 538 -14.16 -18.97 10.26
CA GLU A 538 -15.63 -19.02 10.27
C GLU A 538 -16.24 -17.95 9.35
N LYS A 539 -15.80 -16.69 9.49
CA LYS A 539 -16.30 -15.58 8.66
C LYS A 539 -15.87 -15.74 7.19
N LEU A 540 -14.71 -16.33 6.94
CA LEU A 540 -14.21 -16.61 5.60
C LEU A 540 -15.05 -17.68 4.89
N LYS A 541 -15.47 -18.76 5.58
CA LYS A 541 -16.39 -19.76 5.02
C LYS A 541 -17.71 -19.13 4.61
N VAL A 542 -18.34 -18.37 5.50
CA VAL A 542 -19.59 -17.65 5.22
C VAL A 542 -19.43 -16.68 4.04
N LEU A 543 -18.30 -15.96 3.99
CA LEU A 543 -18.00 -15.08 2.87
C LEU A 543 -17.92 -15.87 1.56
N LEU A 544 -17.17 -16.97 1.52
CA LEU A 544 -16.96 -17.75 0.31
C LEU A 544 -18.24 -18.44 -0.17
N GLU A 545 -19.08 -18.93 0.76
CA GLU A 545 -20.43 -19.46 0.46
C GLU A 545 -21.32 -18.39 -0.17
N LYS A 546 -21.35 -17.17 0.37
CA LYS A 546 -22.09 -16.05 -0.22
C LYS A 546 -21.56 -15.65 -1.60
N VAL A 547 -20.24 -15.69 -1.82
CA VAL A 547 -19.65 -15.47 -3.14
C VAL A 547 -20.09 -16.55 -4.12
N HIS A 548 -20.08 -17.83 -3.70
CA HIS A 548 -20.57 -18.95 -4.50
C HIS A 548 -22.03 -18.72 -4.92
N ASP A 549 -22.93 -18.48 -3.96
CA ASP A 549 -24.36 -18.36 -4.23
C ASP A 549 -24.68 -17.16 -5.13
N PHE A 550 -24.02 -16.02 -4.88
CA PHE A 550 -24.10 -14.86 -5.75
C PHE A 550 -23.60 -15.18 -7.17
N HIS A 551 -22.46 -15.86 -7.29
CA HIS A 551 -21.87 -16.17 -8.59
C HIS A 551 -22.76 -17.09 -9.42
N ILE A 552 -23.31 -18.15 -8.82
CA ILE A 552 -24.24 -19.06 -9.50
C ILE A 552 -25.49 -18.31 -9.98
N LYS A 553 -26.06 -17.46 -9.12
CA LYS A 553 -27.21 -16.63 -9.49
C LYS A 553 -26.86 -15.68 -10.65
N PHE A 554 -25.71 -15.01 -10.58
CA PHE A 554 -25.21 -14.13 -11.62
C PHE A 554 -25.05 -14.88 -12.95
N LEU A 555 -24.41 -16.05 -12.96
CA LEU A 555 -24.28 -16.86 -14.16
C LEU A 555 -25.64 -17.27 -14.73
N ASN A 556 -26.57 -17.73 -13.89
CA ASN A 556 -27.90 -18.14 -14.34
C ASN A 556 -28.69 -16.97 -14.96
N GLU A 557 -28.61 -15.77 -14.37
CA GLU A 557 -29.25 -14.57 -14.90
C GLU A 557 -28.76 -14.24 -16.31
N TYR A 558 -27.44 -14.32 -16.54
CA TYR A 558 -26.84 -14.00 -17.83
C TYR A 558 -26.78 -15.17 -18.82
N SER A 559 -27.00 -16.41 -18.36
CA SER A 559 -27.06 -17.61 -19.21
C SER A 559 -28.49 -17.96 -19.64
N ALA A 560 -29.50 -17.78 -18.78
CA ALA A 560 -30.89 -18.13 -19.07
C ALA A 560 -31.55 -17.20 -20.12
N LEU A 561 -31.03 -15.99 -20.29
CA LEU A 561 -31.55 -15.04 -21.28
C LEU A 561 -31.10 -15.37 -22.73
N ASP A 562 -30.12 -16.26 -22.94
CA ASP A 562 -29.74 -16.75 -24.28
C ASP A 562 -30.75 -17.75 -24.85
N GLU A 563 -31.42 -18.54 -23.99
CA GLU A 563 -32.49 -19.45 -24.43
C GLU A 563 -33.76 -18.69 -24.83
N ALA A 564 -34.06 -17.58 -24.16
CA ALA A 564 -35.20 -16.72 -24.49
C ALA A 564 -35.03 -15.94 -25.81
N GLN A 565 -33.78 -15.66 -26.24
CA GLN A 565 -33.53 -15.02 -27.54
C GLN A 565 -33.41 -16.04 -28.68
N ARG A 566 -32.87 -17.25 -28.43
CA ARG A 566 -32.87 -18.34 -29.43
C ARG A 566 -34.25 -18.94 -29.70
N SER A 567 -35.21 -18.77 -28.79
CA SER A 567 -36.60 -19.19 -29.00
C SER A 567 -37.47 -18.13 -29.69
N VAL A 568 -36.91 -16.95 -29.97
CA VAL A 568 -37.58 -15.82 -30.65
C VAL A 568 -36.91 -15.45 -31.98
N SER A 569 -35.74 -16.03 -32.29
CA SER A 569 -35.11 -16.04 -33.62
C SER A 569 -35.43 -17.30 -34.39
#